data_AF-A0A385Q009-F1
#
_entry.id   AF-A0A385Q009-F1
#
_cell.length_a   1.000
_cell.length_b   1.000
_cell.length_c   1.000
_cell.angle_alpha   90.00
_cell.angle_beta   90.00
_cell.angle_gamma   90.00
#
_symmetry.space_group_name_H-M   'P 1'
#
loop_
_entity.id
_entity.type
_entity.pdbx_description
1 polymer ?
#
loop_
_entity_poly.entity_id
_entity_poly.type
_entity_poly.pdbx_seq_one_letter_code
_entity_poly.pdbx_strand_id
1 'polypeptide(L)'
;MNKITNIFEEFEKRSGQVVITHGEETLKIAKKLNDLIARLPICLADNNRLVYLMKDQLMAAEREQFLAGFDLGLKMADVFKEDRRSK
;
A
#
# COMPACT_ATOMS: atom_id res chain seq x y z
N MET A 1 -14.96 2.87 26.85
CA MET A 1 -14.47 2.45 25.52
C MET A 1 -14.00 3.70 24.80
N ASN A 2 -12.71 3.76 24.49
CA ASN A 2 -11.98 4.99 24.21
C ASN A 2 -12.29 5.55 22.81
N LYS A 3 -12.30 6.88 22.69
CA LYS A 3 -12.39 7.63 21.40
C LYS A 3 -11.43 7.10 20.32
N ILE A 4 -10.31 6.50 20.72
CA ILE A 4 -9.29 5.91 19.84
C ILE A 4 -9.85 4.71 19.05
N THR A 5 -10.63 3.83 19.68
CA THR A 5 -11.23 2.65 19.02
C THR A 5 -12.16 3.08 17.87
N ASN A 6 -12.85 4.21 18.05
CA ASN A 6 -13.77 4.78 17.07
C ASN A 6 -13.06 5.36 15.83
N ILE A 7 -11.80 5.80 15.97
CA ILE A 7 -10.99 6.32 14.85
C ILE A 7 -10.54 5.16 13.96
N PHE A 8 -10.11 4.03 14.55
CA PHE A 8 -9.65 2.87 13.77
C PHE A 8 -10.80 2.22 12.98
N GLU A 9 -12.00 2.11 13.57
CA GLU A 9 -13.18 1.60 12.85
C GLU A 9 -13.64 2.52 11.71
N GLU A 10 -13.64 3.84 11.90
CA GLU A 10 -13.90 4.81 10.82
C GLU A 10 -12.79 4.77 9.75
N PHE A 11 -11.54 4.57 10.15
CA PHE A 11 -10.42 4.50 9.24
C PHE A 11 -10.44 3.21 8.41
N GLU A 12 -10.76 2.04 8.98
CA GLU A 12 -10.96 0.81 8.19
C GLU A 12 -12.07 1.00 7.15
N LYS A 13 -13.21 1.59 7.56
CA LYS A 13 -14.31 1.93 6.64
C LYS A 13 -13.89 2.88 5.50
N ARG A 14 -13.00 3.85 5.79
CA ARG A 14 -12.54 4.85 4.82
C ARG A 14 -11.29 4.43 4.04
N SER A 15 -10.48 3.51 4.54
CA SER A 15 -9.28 3.01 3.87
C SER A 15 -9.64 2.25 2.60
N GLY A 16 -10.82 1.62 2.55
CA GLY A 16 -11.41 1.08 1.32
C GLY A 16 -11.79 2.16 0.29
N GLN A 17 -11.78 3.44 0.66
CA GLN A 17 -12.10 4.58 -0.21
C GLN A 17 -10.85 5.38 -0.63
N VAL A 18 -9.69 5.15 0.00
CA VAL A 18 -8.43 5.74 -0.43
C VAL A 18 -7.95 4.96 -1.66
N VAL A 19 -8.17 5.53 -2.83
CA VAL A 19 -7.61 5.00 -4.07
C VAL A 19 -6.11 5.27 -4.05
N ILE A 20 -5.33 4.24 -3.72
CA ILE A 20 -3.88 4.29 -3.88
C ILE A 20 -3.60 4.34 -5.38
N THR A 21 -3.07 5.47 -5.85
CA THR A 21 -2.66 5.65 -7.23
C THR A 21 -1.17 5.39 -7.36
N HIS A 22 -0.78 4.64 -8.38
CA HIS A 22 0.62 4.35 -8.67
C HIS A 22 1.30 5.59 -9.26
N GLY A 23 2.51 5.91 -8.78
CA GLY A 23 3.34 6.97 -9.34
C GLY A 23 3.88 6.63 -10.74
N GLU A 24 4.35 7.65 -11.46
CA GLU A 24 4.86 7.50 -12.84
C GLU A 24 5.99 6.47 -12.96
N GLU A 25 6.97 6.49 -12.06
CA GLU A 25 8.06 5.51 -12.09
C GLU A 25 7.59 4.08 -11.80
N THR A 26 6.60 3.89 -10.93
CA THR A 26 5.97 2.58 -10.68
C THR A 26 5.31 2.05 -11.96
N LEU A 27 4.53 2.89 -12.65
CA LEU A 27 3.87 2.52 -13.90
C LEU A 27 4.88 2.17 -15.01
N LYS A 28 5.97 2.92 -15.11
CA LYS A 28 7.06 2.69 -16.06
C LYS A 28 7.76 1.36 -15.82
N ILE A 29 8.05 1.01 -14.55
CA ILE A 29 8.64 -0.28 -14.19
C ILE A 29 7.66 -1.42 -14.48
N ALA A 30 6.39 -1.28 -14.10
CA ALA A 30 5.35 -2.27 -14.37
C ALA A 30 5.22 -2.58 -15.87
N LYS A 31 5.25 -1.55 -16.72
CA LYS A 31 5.23 -1.71 -18.19
C LYS A 31 6.45 -2.49 -18.70
N LYS A 32 7.66 -2.12 -18.27
CA LYS A 32 8.89 -2.84 -18.66
C LYS A 32 8.85 -4.32 -18.26
N LEU A 33 8.28 -4.61 -17.10
CA LEU A 33 8.20 -5.98 -16.58
C LEU A 33 7.15 -6.80 -17.35
N ASN A 34 6.01 -6.20 -17.71
CA ASN A 34 5.03 -6.79 -18.60
C ASN A 34 5.62 -7.11 -19.99
N ASP A 35 6.37 -6.18 -20.58
CA ASP A 35 7.01 -6.36 -21.90
C ASP A 35 8.09 -7.46 -21.89
N LEU A 36 8.75 -7.68 -20.75
CA LEU A 36 9.67 -8.80 -20.56
C LEU A 36 8.92 -10.13 -20.54
N ILE A 37 7.85 -10.20 -19.75
CA ILE A 37 7.09 -11.44 -19.53
C ILE A 37 6.36 -11.89 -20.78
N ALA A 38 5.81 -10.95 -21.56
CA ALA A 38 5.17 -11.24 -22.83
C ALA A 38 6.10 -11.93 -23.85
N ARG A 39 7.42 -11.86 -23.65
CA ARG A 39 8.44 -12.51 -24.49
C ARG A 39 8.93 -13.86 -23.95
N LEU A 40 8.52 -14.25 -22.75
CA LEU A 40 8.92 -15.54 -22.18
C LEU A 40 8.19 -16.68 -22.91
N PRO A 41 8.87 -17.81 -23.19
CA PRO A 41 8.24 -18.97 -23.83
C PRO A 41 7.43 -19.78 -22.80
N ILE A 42 6.47 -19.12 -22.15
CA ILE A 42 5.57 -19.71 -21.16
C ILE A 42 4.19 -19.89 -21.77
N CYS A 43 3.45 -20.92 -21.34
CA CYS A 43 2.10 -21.14 -21.86
C CYS A 43 1.17 -20.00 -21.41
N LEU A 44 0.10 -19.75 -22.16
CA LEU A 44 -0.82 -18.64 -21.89
C LEU A 44 -1.40 -18.67 -20.46
N ALA A 45 -1.68 -19.87 -19.93
CA ALA A 45 -2.21 -20.05 -18.59
C ALA A 45 -1.20 -19.61 -17.51
N ASP A 46 0.07 -20.01 -17.65
CA ASP A 46 1.14 -19.62 -16.73
C ASP A 46 1.47 -18.13 -16.85
N ASN A 47 1.40 -17.57 -18.06
CA ASN A 47 1.58 -16.14 -18.28
C ASN A 47 0.52 -15.31 -17.55
N ASN A 48 -0.75 -15.67 -17.73
CA ASN A 48 -1.85 -14.99 -17.04
C ASN A 48 -1.69 -15.10 -15.52
N ARG A 49 -1.33 -16.29 -15.01
CA ARG A 49 -1.09 -16.50 -13.58
C ARG A 49 0.07 -15.64 -13.06
N LEU A 50 1.16 -15.52 -13.82
CA LEU A 50 2.30 -14.68 -13.46
C LEU A 50 1.92 -13.21 -13.38
N VAL A 51 1.15 -12.70 -14.34
CA VAL A 51 0.63 -11.32 -14.32
C VAL A 51 -0.24 -11.07 -13.08
N TYR A 52 -1.13 -12.01 -12.72
CA TYR A 52 -1.92 -11.91 -11.50
C TYR A 52 -1.06 -11.88 -10.23
N LEU A 53 -0.10 -12.80 -10.11
CA LEU A 53 0.78 -12.87 -8.94
C LEU A 53 1.60 -11.59 -8.74
N MET A 54 2.09 -10.99 -9.83
CA MET A 54 2.80 -9.72 -9.77
C MET A 54 1.92 -8.56 -9.33
N LYS A 55 0.68 -8.51 -9.85
CA LYS A 55 -0.29 -7.50 -9.44
C LYS A 55 -0.58 -7.63 -7.94
N ASP A 56 -0.82 -8.85 -7.47
CA ASP A 56 -1.12 -9.10 -6.07
C ASP A 56 0.08 -8.77 -5.17
N GLN A 57 1.30 -9.11 -5.60
CA GLN A 57 2.53 -8.74 -4.92
C GLN A 57 2.68 -7.22 -4.80
N LEU A 58 2.43 -6.47 -5.87
CA LEU A 58 2.52 -5.01 -5.88
C LEU A 58 1.50 -4.39 -4.90
N MET A 59 0.24 -4.83 -4.98
CA MET A 59 -0.82 -4.35 -4.09
C MET A 59 -0.54 -4.67 -2.61
N ALA A 60 0.02 -5.85 -2.33
CA ALA A 60 0.43 -6.22 -0.98
C ALA A 60 1.54 -5.29 -0.46
N ALA A 61 2.60 -5.07 -1.24
CA ALA A 61 3.70 -4.20 -0.87
C ALA A 61 3.25 -2.75 -0.63
N GLU A 62 2.37 -2.21 -1.47
CA GLU A 62 1.82 -0.86 -1.29
C GLU A 62 0.99 -0.75 0.00
N ARG A 63 0.15 -1.74 0.28
CA ARG A 63 -0.65 -1.78 1.51
C ARG A 63 0.23 -1.84 2.75
N GLU A 64 1.27 -2.68 2.73
CA GLU A 64 2.24 -2.80 3.82
C GLU A 64 2.96 -1.47 4.07
N GLN A 65 3.45 -0.82 3.02
CA GLN A 65 4.11 0.48 3.12
C GLN A 65 3.18 1.58 3.63
N PHE A 66 1.94 1.61 3.16
CA PHE A 66 0.94 2.55 3.64
C PHE A 66 0.67 2.38 5.14
N LEU A 67 0.45 1.14 5.59
CA LEU A 67 0.20 0.83 7.00
C LEU A 67 1.42 1.19 7.88
N ALA A 68 2.63 0.88 7.43
CA ALA A 68 3.85 1.25 8.14
C ALA A 68 4.04 2.79 8.23
N GLY A 69 3.78 3.51 7.14
CA GLY A 69 3.83 4.98 7.13
C GLY A 69 2.76 5.61 8.02
N PHE A 70 1.56 5.03 8.05
CA PHE A 70 0.47 5.48 8.90
C PHE A 70 0.78 5.28 10.39
N ASP A 71 1.28 4.11 10.78
CA ASP A 71 1.71 3.82 12.16
C ASP A 71 2.82 4.77 12.62
N LEU A 72 3.80 5.05 11.74
CA LEU A 72 4.84 6.04 12.01
C LEU A 72 4.24 7.44 12.25
N GLY A 73 3.27 7.85 11.42
CA GLY A 73 2.58 9.13 11.57
C GLY A 73 1.84 9.26 12.91
N LEU A 74 1.17 8.18 13.35
CA LEU A 74 0.52 8.14 14.66
C LEU A 74 1.53 8.28 15.81
N LYS A 75 2.64 7.53 15.75
CA LYS A 75 3.73 7.61 16.74
C LYS A 75 4.31 9.02 16.83
N MET A 76 4.55 9.67 15.70
CA MET A 76 5.02 11.06 15.67
C MET A 76 4.00 12.01 16.31
N ALA A 77 2.71 11.86 16.03
CA ALA A 77 1.67 12.70 16.61
C ALA A 77 1.63 12.61 18.14
N ASP A 78 1.90 11.45 18.72
CA ASP A 78 1.96 11.27 20.17
C ASP A 78 3.22 11.92 20.77
N VAL A 79 4.38 11.79 20.13
CA VAL A 79 5.61 12.53 20.51
C VAL A 79 5.35 14.04 20.53
N PHE A 80 4.68 14.59 19.51
CA PHE A 80 4.35 16.02 19.47
C PHE A 80 3.33 16.46 20.52
N LYS A 81 2.45 15.58 21.00
CA LYS A 81 1.53 15.89 22.12
C LYS A 81 2.27 15.93 23.45
N GLU A 82 3.24 15.04 23.65
CA GLU A 82 4.05 14.99 24.87
C GLU A 82 4.95 16.22 24.98
N ASP A 83 5.59 16.64 23.88
CA ASP A 83 6.41 17.85 23.83
C ASP A 83 5.62 19.13 24.16
N ARG A 84 4.35 19.22 23.70
CA ARG A 84 3.46 20.35 24.04
C ARG A 84 2.95 20.34 25.48
N ARG A 85 2.97 19.20 26.19
CA ARG A 85 2.56 19.10 27.60
C ARG A 85 3.71 19.33 28.58
N SER A 86 4.96 19.28 28.09
CA SER A 86 6.16 19.53 28.87
C SER A 86 6.58 21.01 28.90
N LYS A 87 5.79 21.90 28.27
CA LYS A 87 5.88 23.37 28.37
C LYS A 87 4.66 23.90 29.10
#